data_AF-A0A480AST7-F1
#
_entry.id   AF-A0A480AST7-F1
#
_cell.length_a   1.000
_cell.length_b   1.000
_cell.length_c   1.000
_cell.angle_alpha   90.00
_cell.angle_beta   90.00
_cell.angle_gamma   90.00
#
_symmetry.space_group_name_H-M   'P 1'
#
loop_
_entity.id
_entity.type
_entity.pdbx_description
1 polymer ?
#
loop_
_entity_poly.entity_id
_entity_poly.type
_entity_poly.pdbx_seq_one_letter_code
_entity_poly.pdbx_strand_id
1 'polypeptide(L)'
;MVARSAAPSELQLHALELLSALGPARARRMFGGAGLYIGEHFVALIANDVLYLKADATAQPAFQAAGSQPFTYATRHGQRTVMAYWSAPEAAMESPAQMRPWAALALDSALRAAAAKRPAAPRKAQASVRQTRPAPAGRAPAGKGRKTGT
;
A
#
# COMPACT_ATOMS: atom_id res chain seq x y z
N MET A 1 3.39 29.28 21.99
CA MET A 1 4.02 28.52 20.88
C MET A 1 4.71 27.33 21.53
N VAL A 2 4.06 26.16 21.60
CA VAL A 2 4.59 25.02 22.38
C VAL A 2 5.75 24.41 21.60
N ALA A 3 6.97 24.60 22.12
CA ALA A 3 8.14 23.86 21.70
C ALA A 3 7.86 22.36 21.94
N ARG A 4 7.60 21.60 20.87
CA ARG A 4 7.46 20.14 20.99
C ARG A 4 8.85 19.53 21.06
N SER A 5 9.20 19.14 22.28
CA SER A 5 10.47 18.61 22.76
C SER A 5 11.07 17.48 21.91
N ALA A 6 12.39 17.31 22.06
CA ALA A 6 13.20 16.26 21.46
C ALA A 6 12.99 14.84 22.05
N ALA A 7 11.96 14.64 22.87
CA ALA A 7 11.58 13.37 23.48
C ALA A 7 10.56 12.61 22.61
N PRO A 8 10.53 11.26 22.64
CA PRO A 8 9.42 10.52 22.04
C PRO A 8 8.10 11.01 22.66
N SER A 9 7.16 11.42 21.81
CA SER A 9 5.85 11.90 22.26
C SER A 9 5.12 10.78 23.01
N GLU A 10 4.26 11.12 23.97
CA GLU A 10 3.45 10.11 24.70
C GLU A 10 2.67 9.23 23.72
N LEU A 11 2.12 9.83 22.66
CA LEU A 11 1.47 9.12 21.56
C LEU A 11 2.40 8.11 20.87
N GLN A 12 3.68 8.43 20.72
CA GLN A 12 4.66 7.52 20.11
C GLN A 12 4.90 6.30 21.00
N LEU A 13 5.02 6.50 22.32
CA LEU A 13 5.20 5.40 23.27
C LEU A 13 3.93 4.53 23.31
N HIS A 14 2.75 5.16 23.43
CA HIS A 14 1.48 4.46 23.42
C HIS A 14 1.28 3.64 22.14
N ALA A 15 1.54 4.24 20.97
CA ALA A 15 1.44 3.53 19.70
C ALA A 15 2.44 2.36 19.61
N LEU A 16 3.64 2.49 20.16
CA LEU A 16 4.59 1.37 20.23
C LEU A 16 4.07 0.24 21.10
N GLU A 17 3.47 0.55 22.25
CA GLU A 17 2.87 -0.46 23.13
C GLU A 17 1.69 -1.17 22.47
N LEU A 18 0.81 -0.43 21.81
CA LEU A 18 -0.32 -1.00 21.06
C LEU A 18 0.16 -1.93 19.93
N LEU A 19 1.19 -1.54 19.18
CA LEU A 19 1.76 -2.34 18.09
C LEU A 19 2.62 -3.50 18.59
N SER A 20 3.17 -3.42 19.79
CA SER A 20 3.97 -4.49 20.41
C SER A 20 3.18 -5.80 20.54
N ALA A 21 1.85 -5.72 20.63
CA ALA A 21 0.96 -6.90 20.65
C ALA A 21 1.03 -7.80 19.40
N LEU A 22 1.60 -7.30 18.30
CA LEU A 22 1.82 -8.03 17.04
C LEU A 22 3.28 -8.42 16.81
N GLY A 23 4.23 -7.77 17.46
CA GLY A 23 5.65 -8.04 17.29
C GLY A 23 6.55 -6.87 17.68
N PRO A 24 7.87 -7.00 17.47
CA PRO A 24 8.83 -5.96 17.86
C PRO A 24 8.65 -4.69 17.04
N ALA A 25 7.93 -3.73 17.62
CA ALA A 25 7.68 -2.42 17.03
C ALA A 25 8.85 -1.46 17.29
N ARG A 26 9.20 -0.65 16.29
CA ARG A 26 10.26 0.37 16.36
C ARG A 26 9.74 1.68 15.82
N ALA A 27 10.05 2.78 16.51
CA ALA A 27 9.73 4.11 16.06
C ALA A 27 10.99 4.80 15.53
N ARG A 28 10.85 5.54 14.43
CA ARG A 28 11.90 6.37 13.85
C ARG A 28 11.36 7.76 13.58
N ARG A 29 11.96 8.79 14.17
CA ARG A 29 11.58 10.19 13.89
C ARG A 29 11.78 10.50 12.41
N MET A 30 10.74 11.03 11.77
CA MET A 30 10.74 11.40 10.35
C MET A 30 9.85 12.63 10.14
N PHE A 31 10.37 13.65 9.43
CA PHE A 31 9.64 14.82 8.93
C PHE A 31 8.64 15.45 9.92
N GLY A 32 9.09 15.85 11.11
CA GLY A 32 8.22 16.52 12.10
C GLY A 32 7.22 15.59 12.81
N GLY A 33 7.32 14.28 12.61
CA GLY A 33 6.55 13.24 13.30
C GLY A 33 7.39 11.99 13.57
N ALA A 34 6.75 10.82 13.57
CA ALA A 34 7.41 9.54 13.82
C ALA A 34 6.86 8.42 12.93
N GLY A 35 7.72 7.70 12.21
CA GLY A 35 7.37 6.47 11.49
C GLY A 35 7.43 5.26 12.42
N LEU A 36 6.44 4.38 12.35
CA LEU A 36 6.37 3.12 13.11
C LEU A 36 6.57 1.92 12.18
N TYR A 37 7.45 1.03 12.61
CA TYR A 37 7.89 -0.15 11.89
C TYR A 37 7.65 -1.39 12.74
N ILE A 38 7.16 -2.47 12.14
CA ILE A 38 7.14 -3.80 12.77
C ILE A 38 8.18 -4.65 12.03
N GLY A 39 9.25 -5.01 12.74
CA GLY A 39 10.45 -5.58 12.11
C GLY A 39 11.08 -4.59 11.13
N GLU A 40 11.05 -4.92 9.83
CA GLU A 40 11.55 -4.06 8.74
C GLU A 40 10.44 -3.37 7.93
N HIS A 41 9.18 -3.66 8.24
CA HIS A 41 8.03 -3.20 7.46
C HIS A 41 7.47 -1.91 8.03
N PHE A 42 7.28 -0.91 7.16
CA PHE A 42 6.64 0.34 7.54
C PHE A 42 5.12 0.15 7.62
N VAL A 43 4.57 0.20 8.83
CA VAL A 43 3.17 -0.12 9.09
C VAL A 43 2.34 1.11 9.44
N ALA A 44 2.93 2.12 10.08
CA ALA A 44 2.20 3.30 10.53
C ALA A 44 3.11 4.54 10.60
N LEU A 45 2.51 5.71 10.73
CA LEU A 45 3.21 6.97 10.97
C LEU A 45 2.38 7.87 11.88
N ILE A 46 3.06 8.71 12.63
CA ILE A 46 2.48 9.73 13.48
C ILE A 46 2.79 11.07 12.82
N ALA A 47 1.76 11.83 12.51
CA ALA A 47 1.88 13.17 11.94
C ALA A 47 0.79 14.06 12.55
N ASN A 48 1.13 15.31 12.87
CA ASN A 48 0.20 16.25 13.53
C ASN A 48 -0.47 15.67 14.78
N ASP A 49 0.26 14.88 15.58
CA ASP A 49 -0.30 14.21 16.78
C ASP A 49 -1.39 13.17 16.50
N VAL A 50 -1.46 12.66 15.27
CA VAL A 50 -2.41 11.61 14.88
C VAL A 50 -1.66 10.40 14.35
N LEU A 51 -2.06 9.22 14.82
CA LEU A 51 -1.57 7.95 14.31
C LEU A 51 -2.30 7.58 13.01
N TYR A 52 -1.53 7.35 11.96
CA TYR A 52 -1.99 6.89 10.66
C TYR A 52 -1.43 5.51 10.35
N LEU A 53 -2.30 4.55 10.08
CA LEU A 53 -1.99 3.19 9.70
C LEU A 53 -1.95 3.08 8.17
N LYS A 54 -1.04 2.25 7.66
CA LYS A 54 -0.97 1.93 6.24
C LYS A 54 -2.18 1.06 5.88
N ALA A 55 -2.90 1.41 4.83
CA ALA A 55 -4.01 0.62 4.31
C ALA A 55 -3.92 0.51 2.79
N ASP A 56 -3.86 -0.72 2.28
CA ASP A 56 -4.00 -0.99 0.85
C ASP A 56 -5.49 -0.95 0.41
N ALA A 57 -5.77 -1.05 -0.89
CA ALA A 57 -7.13 -1.04 -1.43
C ALA A 57 -8.04 -2.11 -0.79
N THR A 58 -7.47 -3.22 -0.33
CA THR A 58 -8.21 -4.27 0.39
C THR A 58 -8.58 -3.89 1.82
N ALA A 59 -7.76 -3.08 2.49
CA ALA A 59 -7.95 -2.70 3.89
C ALA A 59 -8.73 -1.38 4.05
N GLN A 60 -8.66 -0.48 3.06
CA GLN A 60 -9.41 0.78 2.99
C GLN A 60 -10.88 0.71 3.44
N PRO A 61 -11.71 -0.24 2.94
CA PRO A 61 -13.12 -0.28 3.31
C PRO A 61 -13.34 -0.55 4.81
N ALA A 62 -12.45 -1.32 5.45
CA ALA A 62 -12.53 -1.55 6.90
C ALA A 62 -12.28 -0.25 7.68
N PHE A 63 -11.23 0.51 7.31
CA PHE A 63 -10.92 1.79 7.95
C PHE A 63 -12.05 2.81 7.74
N GLN A 64 -12.60 2.88 6.54
CA GLN A 64 -13.71 3.77 6.23
C GLN A 64 -14.96 3.42 7.06
N ALA A 65 -15.27 2.13 7.22
CA ALA A 65 -16.39 1.68 8.05
C ALA A 65 -16.22 2.01 9.54
N ALA A 66 -14.98 2.09 10.02
CA ALA A 66 -14.66 2.49 11.39
C ALA A 66 -14.58 4.01 11.61
N GLY A 67 -14.91 4.82 10.59
CA GLY A 67 -14.87 6.28 10.69
C GLY A 67 -13.48 6.90 10.57
N SER A 68 -12.48 6.13 10.12
CA SER A 68 -11.13 6.65 9.89
C SER A 68 -11.10 7.65 8.73
N GLN A 69 -10.13 8.57 8.79
CA GLN A 69 -9.91 9.59 7.76
C GLN A 69 -8.61 9.34 7.00
N PRO A 70 -8.58 9.55 5.68
CA PRO A 70 -7.37 9.41 4.89
C PRO A 70 -6.37 10.54 5.20
N PHE A 71 -5.08 10.21 5.21
CA PHE A 71 -4.02 11.18 5.46
C PHE A 71 -4.02 12.25 4.36
N THR A 72 -4.16 13.52 4.74
CA THR A 72 -4.15 14.64 3.79
C THR A 72 -3.07 15.63 4.20
N TYR A 73 -2.26 16.06 3.23
CA TYR A 73 -1.21 17.05 3.45
C TYR A 73 -1.33 18.22 2.47
N ALA A 74 -0.95 19.40 2.94
CA ALA A 74 -0.91 20.60 2.11
C ALA A 74 0.30 20.56 1.17
N THR A 75 0.08 20.91 -0.09
CA THR A 75 1.08 21.06 -1.13
C THR A 75 1.02 22.46 -1.70
N ARG A 76 2.06 22.88 -2.42
CA ARG A 76 2.12 24.19 -3.09
C ARG A 76 0.94 24.45 -4.05
N HIS A 77 0.27 23.40 -4.51
CA HIS A 77 -0.85 23.47 -5.45
C HIS A 77 -2.20 23.11 -4.82
N GLY A 78 -2.30 23.01 -3.48
CA GLY A 78 -3.53 22.66 -2.76
C GLY A 78 -3.36 21.44 -1.85
N GLN A 79 -4.46 20.84 -1.40
CA GLN A 79 -4.43 19.67 -0.52
C GLN A 79 -4.30 18.38 -1.33
N ARG A 80 -3.43 17.47 -0.90
CA ARG A 80 -3.29 16.13 -1.49
C ARG A 80 -3.63 15.07 -0.46
N THR A 81 -4.65 14.27 -0.77
CA THR A 81 -5.08 13.13 0.03
C THR A 81 -4.33 11.87 -0.41
N VAL A 82 -3.79 11.14 0.56
CA VAL A 82 -3.06 9.89 0.38
C VAL A 82 -3.92 8.75 0.90
N MET A 83 -4.60 8.06 -0.01
CA MET A 83 -5.49 6.94 0.35
C MET A 83 -4.75 5.68 0.84
N ALA A 84 -3.41 5.71 0.86
CA ALA A 84 -2.58 4.63 1.40
C ALA A 84 -2.39 4.69 2.92
N TYR A 85 -2.81 5.78 3.58
CA TYR A 85 -2.70 5.97 5.03
C TYR A 85 -4.01 6.49 5.60
N TRP A 86 -4.47 5.89 6.69
CA TRP A 86 -5.75 6.19 7.33
C TRP A 86 -5.56 6.37 8.82
N SER A 87 -6.28 7.29 9.44
CA SER A 87 -6.21 7.53 10.88
C SER A 87 -6.63 6.28 11.65
N ALA A 88 -5.97 6.00 12.77
CA ALA A 88 -6.40 4.94 13.67
C ALA A 88 -7.81 5.27 14.20
N PRO A 89 -8.75 4.30 14.21
CA PRO A 89 -10.03 4.48 14.87
C PRO A 89 -9.83 4.77 16.36
N GLU A 90 -10.69 5.59 16.95
CA GLU A 90 -10.59 5.95 18.37
C GLU A 90 -10.65 4.70 19.27
N ALA A 91 -11.58 3.79 18.98
CA ALA A 91 -11.68 2.50 19.66
C ALA A 91 -10.39 1.66 19.59
N ALA A 92 -9.63 1.76 18.49
CA ALA A 92 -8.36 1.07 18.35
C ALA A 92 -7.27 1.65 19.27
N MET A 93 -7.34 2.95 19.56
CA MET A 93 -6.40 3.64 20.45
C MET A 93 -6.65 3.35 21.93
N GLU A 94 -7.83 2.86 22.30
CA GLU A 94 -8.19 2.58 23.69
C GLU A 94 -7.54 1.31 24.25
N SER A 95 -7.19 0.34 23.40
CA SER A 95 -6.64 -0.94 23.88
C SER A 95 -5.81 -1.69 22.84
N PRO A 96 -4.71 -2.37 23.24
CA PRO A 96 -3.89 -3.18 22.33
C PRO A 96 -4.69 -4.28 21.61
N ALA A 97 -5.69 -4.85 22.29
CA ALA A 97 -6.58 -5.86 21.72
C ALA A 97 -7.41 -5.29 20.56
N GLN A 98 -7.87 -4.04 20.67
CA GLN A 98 -8.63 -3.35 19.63
C GLN A 98 -7.72 -2.85 18.50
N MET A 99 -6.49 -2.43 18.79
CA MET A 99 -5.49 -2.07 17.77
C MET A 99 -5.03 -3.27 16.93
N ARG A 100 -4.97 -4.47 17.53
CA ARG A 100 -4.46 -5.70 16.90
C ARG A 100 -5.01 -5.98 15.50
N PRO A 101 -6.33 -6.01 15.24
CA PRO A 101 -6.86 -6.24 13.90
C PRO A 101 -6.41 -5.17 12.89
N TRP A 102 -6.36 -3.90 13.29
CA TRP A 102 -5.95 -2.79 12.42
C TRP A 102 -4.46 -2.83 12.09
N ALA A 103 -3.64 -3.10 13.09
CA ALA A 103 -2.21 -3.23 12.93
C ALA A 103 -1.84 -4.48 12.11
N ALA A 104 -2.62 -5.56 12.20
CA ALA A 104 -2.46 -6.74 11.34
C ALA A 104 -2.79 -6.42 9.88
N LEU A 105 -3.88 -5.67 9.61
CA LEU A 105 -4.22 -5.20 8.26
C LEU A 105 -3.13 -4.28 7.68
N ALA A 106 -2.54 -3.42 8.52
CA ALA A 106 -1.46 -2.54 8.12
C ALA A 106 -0.17 -3.30 7.80
N LEU A 107 0.15 -4.33 8.58
CA LEU A 107 1.28 -5.22 8.32
C LEU A 107 1.06 -6.02 7.04
N ASP A 108 -0.12 -6.60 6.82
CA ASP A 108 -0.46 -7.31 5.58
C ASP A 108 -0.35 -6.39 4.36
N SER A 109 -0.83 -5.15 4.47
CA SER A 109 -0.68 -4.12 3.43
C SER A 109 0.80 -3.79 3.15
N ALA A 110 1.63 -3.70 4.19
CA ALA A 110 3.06 -3.46 4.05
C ALA A 110 3.78 -4.64 3.39
N LEU A 111 3.42 -5.87 3.74
CA LEU A 111 3.95 -7.10 3.16
C LEU A 111 3.58 -7.21 1.67
N ARG A 112 2.32 -6.94 1.31
CA ARG A 112 1.88 -6.89 -0.10
C ARG A 112 2.64 -5.83 -0.90
N ALA A 113 2.81 -4.65 -0.33
CA ALA A 113 3.59 -3.58 -0.96
C ALA A 113 5.07 -3.97 -1.14
N ALA A 114 5.66 -4.69 -0.18
CA ALA A 114 7.03 -5.21 -0.30
C ALA A 114 7.13 -6.32 -1.36
N ALA A 115 6.14 -7.22 -1.42
CA ALA A 115 6.06 -8.26 -2.45
C ALA A 115 5.92 -7.68 -3.86
N ALA A 116 5.13 -6.60 -4.02
CA ALA A 116 4.98 -5.89 -5.29
C ALA A 116 6.23 -5.09 -5.70
N LYS A 117 7.08 -4.69 -4.73
CA LYS A 117 8.32 -3.94 -4.96
C LYS A 117 9.54 -4.80 -5.26
N ARG A 118 9.50 -6.12 -5.04
CA ARG A 118 10.52 -6.98 -5.63
C ARG A 118 10.39 -6.87 -7.14
N PRO A 119 11.41 -6.35 -7.86
CA PRO A 119 11.41 -6.51 -9.31
C PRO A 119 11.33 -8.02 -9.52
N ALA A 120 10.29 -8.45 -10.23
CA ALA A 120 10.20 -9.82 -10.67
C ALA A 120 11.49 -10.10 -11.44
N ALA A 121 12.43 -10.81 -10.81
CA ALA A 121 13.40 -11.59 -11.56
C ALA A 121 12.57 -12.43 -12.54
N PRO A 122 12.90 -12.45 -13.84
CA PRO A 122 12.06 -13.09 -14.84
C PRO A 122 12.07 -14.59 -14.55
N ARG A 123 11.07 -15.08 -13.83
CA ARG A 123 10.81 -16.51 -13.69
C ARG A 123 10.29 -17.00 -15.04
N LYS A 124 11.22 -17.40 -15.90
CA LYS A 124 10.94 -18.39 -16.93
C LYS A 124 10.38 -19.65 -16.25
N ALA A 125 9.45 -20.28 -16.96
CA ALA A 125 8.85 -21.60 -16.76
C ALA A 125 7.61 -21.68 -15.84
N GLN A 126 6.43 -21.61 -16.48
CA GLN A 126 5.57 -22.77 -16.75
C GLN A 126 4.72 -22.42 -17.99
N ALA A 127 5.12 -22.82 -19.20
CA ALA A 127 4.89 -24.14 -19.81
C ALA A 127 3.39 -24.49 -19.96
N SER A 128 2.83 -24.03 -21.10
CA SER A 128 2.07 -24.83 -22.07
C SER A 128 0.85 -25.65 -21.62
N VAL A 129 -0.35 -25.14 -21.91
CA VAL A 129 -1.44 -25.89 -22.62
C VAL A 129 -2.23 -24.85 -23.45
N ARG A 130 -1.92 -24.68 -24.75
CA ARG A 130 -2.66 -25.23 -25.92
C ARG A 130 -4.16 -24.85 -25.86
N GLN A 131 -4.70 -24.02 -26.75
CA GLN A 131 -4.93 -24.38 -28.15
C GLN A 131 -4.96 -23.15 -29.07
N THR A 132 -4.10 -23.22 -30.08
CA THR A 132 -4.06 -22.41 -31.30
C THR A 132 -5.25 -22.76 -32.19
N ARG A 133 -6.02 -21.74 -32.60
CA ARG A 133 -6.91 -21.83 -33.77
C ARG A 133 -6.01 -21.85 -35.03
N PRO A 134 -6.14 -22.83 -35.95
CA PRO A 134 -5.30 -22.86 -37.13
C PRO A 134 -5.68 -21.75 -38.11
N ALA A 135 -4.68 -21.12 -38.70
CA ALA A 135 -4.80 -20.23 -39.84
C ALA A 135 -5.16 -21.04 -41.10
N PRO A 136 -5.97 -20.51 -42.04
CA PRO A 136 -6.09 -21.13 -43.35
C PRO A 136 -4.88 -20.76 -44.23
N ALA A 137 -4.18 -21.81 -44.67
CA ALA A 137 -3.14 -21.76 -45.69
C ALA A 137 -3.71 -21.34 -47.05
N GLY A 138 -2.89 -20.60 -47.80
CA GLY A 138 -3.23 -20.11 -49.12
C GLY A 138 -3.49 -21.22 -50.14
N ARG A 139 -4.27 -20.87 -51.17
CA ARG A 139 -4.30 -21.58 -52.44
C ARG A 139 -4.56 -20.56 -53.55
N ALA A 140 -3.51 -20.26 -54.32
CA ALA A 140 -3.66 -19.74 -55.67
C ALA A 140 -4.34 -20.82 -56.54
N PRO A 141 -5.00 -20.44 -57.65
CA PRO A 141 -4.30 -20.62 -58.91
C PRO A 141 -4.56 -19.55 -60.00
N ALA A 142 -3.47 -19.24 -60.71
CA ALA A 142 -3.28 -19.13 -62.17
C ALA A 142 -4.33 -18.50 -63.14
N GLY A 143 -3.86 -17.47 -63.86
CA GLY A 143 -4.05 -17.26 -65.32
C GLY A 143 -5.25 -16.38 -65.74
N LYS A 144 -5.23 -15.53 -66.79
CA LYS A 144 -4.26 -15.23 -67.86
C LYS A 144 -4.77 -14.02 -68.68
N GLY A 145 -3.92 -13.02 -68.94
CA GLY A 145 -4.03 -12.04 -70.05
C GLY A 145 -5.02 -10.87 -69.86
N ARG A 146 -4.89 -9.70 -70.50
CA ARG A 146 -3.98 -9.24 -71.56
C ARG A 146 -4.32 -7.73 -71.82
N LYS A 147 -3.30 -6.89 -72.10
CA LYS A 147 -3.21 -5.69 -73.00
C LYS A 147 -3.95 -4.34 -72.73
N THR A 148 -3.13 -3.26 -72.74
CA THR A 148 -3.28 -1.90 -73.36
C THR A 148 -4.48 -1.03 -72.93
N GLY A 149 -4.38 0.23 -72.52
CA GLY A 149 -3.54 1.34 -73.01
C GLY A 149 -4.44 2.33 -73.76
N THR A 150 -4.78 3.47 -73.15
CA THR A 150 -5.04 4.82 -73.71
C THR A 150 -5.30 5.76 -72.54
#